data_AF-A0A0F9B6Y9-F1
#
_entry.id   AF-A0A0F9B6Y9-F1
#
_cell.length_a   1.000
_cell.length_b   1.000
_cell.length_c   1.000
_cell.angle_alpha   90.00
_cell.angle_beta   90.00
_cell.angle_gamma   90.00
#
_symmetry.space_group_name_H-M   'P 1'
#
loop_
_entity.id
_entity.type
_entity.pdbx_description
1 polymer ?
#
loop_
_entity_poly.entity_id
_entity_poly.type
_entity_poly.pdbx_seq_one_letter_code
_entity_poly.pdbx_strand_id
1 'polypeptide(L)'
;AGKPARVVLRGERSSNAPDLLDNLQMWSEQNYDTRLLHSNLSFPLLKKLVDVGDPLAKRVFKEEIVKRILTGYPSVLHYLIDSQYFAYFSNEEINTLFLNFDFSRITNLRVQTALPLLSKLAYHSSIAKKEYVNDIIERVKRNDKGVYSFLEQNKTLKYLDLEDLQYVAKRWLSHAKELIKSDLIEDILDIQGCFFLLDAQTVRKDFNSNKTVTEIEMLLSRFITRLVMSAVEEDNFSKFNELSEFLPDLSESDAISMFKEYKKNPISYILESIDKKDFHEIFLMDREWDNFFGMKNISLIIKEEVSNVIKRGDKREIDVLTKLKFLKYLESL
;
A
#
# COMPACT_ATOMS: atom_id res chain seq x y z
N ALA A 1 43.49 7.95 -54.60
CA ALA A 1 43.10 6.62 -55.08
C ALA A 1 42.80 5.72 -53.87
N GLY A 2 41.53 5.65 -53.46
CA GLY A 2 41.09 4.81 -52.33
C GLY A 2 40.79 3.39 -52.81
N LYS A 3 41.27 2.38 -52.09
CA LYS A 3 40.95 0.97 -52.37
C LYS A 3 39.46 0.75 -52.07
N PRO A 4 38.71 0.03 -52.94
CA PRO A 4 37.30 -0.24 -52.69
C PRO A 4 37.15 -1.18 -51.50
N ALA A 5 36.19 -0.87 -50.62
CA ALA A 5 35.82 -1.74 -49.52
C ALA A 5 35.27 -3.06 -50.09
N ARG A 6 35.91 -4.17 -49.70
CA ARG A 6 35.48 -5.51 -50.07
C ARG A 6 34.23 -5.84 -49.28
N VAL A 7 33.07 -5.72 -49.93
CA VAL A 7 31.78 -6.17 -49.40
C VAL A 7 31.81 -7.70 -49.39
N VAL A 8 31.98 -8.29 -48.21
CA VAL A 8 31.85 -9.73 -48.02
C VAL A 8 30.37 -10.06 -47.96
N LEU A 9 29.89 -10.81 -48.96
CA LEU A 9 28.51 -11.29 -49.01
C LEU A 9 28.23 -12.18 -47.80
N ARG A 10 27.20 -11.82 -47.04
CA ARG A 10 26.68 -12.54 -45.87
C ARG A 10 25.93 -13.80 -46.35
N GLY A 11 26.65 -14.76 -46.91
CA GLY A 11 26.06 -15.96 -47.53
C GLY A 11 26.96 -17.19 -47.53
N GLU A 12 28.29 -17.04 -47.38
CA GLU A 12 29.21 -18.18 -47.29
C GLU A 12 29.63 -18.41 -45.85
N ARG A 13 28.74 -19.00 -45.03
CA ARG A 13 29.20 -19.80 -43.89
C ARG A 13 29.50 -21.19 -44.41
N SER A 14 30.80 -21.38 -44.65
CA SER A 14 31.52 -22.63 -44.89
C SER A 14 30.83 -23.90 -44.41
N SER A 15 30.84 -24.90 -45.28
CA SER A 15 30.64 -26.34 -45.06
C SER A 15 31.63 -26.98 -44.04
N ASN A 16 32.20 -26.20 -43.13
CA ASN A 16 33.26 -26.59 -42.18
C ASN A 16 32.83 -26.34 -40.72
N ALA A 17 31.66 -26.81 -40.31
CA ALA A 17 31.37 -26.95 -38.86
C ALA A 17 31.42 -28.43 -38.40
N PRO A 18 32.57 -29.13 -38.48
CA PRO A 18 32.75 -30.39 -37.75
C PRO A 18 32.58 -30.22 -36.23
N ASP A 19 32.85 -29.02 -35.71
CA ASP A 19 33.07 -28.80 -34.28
C ASP A 19 31.80 -28.77 -33.41
N LEU A 20 30.58 -28.63 -33.97
CA LEU A 20 29.37 -28.52 -33.13
C LEU A 20 29.01 -29.86 -32.48
N LEU A 21 29.15 -30.96 -33.23
CA LEU A 21 28.90 -32.32 -32.72
C LEU A 21 29.94 -32.68 -31.66
N ASP A 22 31.21 -32.39 -31.92
CA ASP A 22 32.31 -32.62 -30.97
C ASP A 22 32.12 -31.78 -29.69
N ASN A 23 31.68 -30.53 -29.81
CA ASN A 23 31.38 -29.68 -28.66
C ASN A 23 30.18 -30.19 -27.84
N LEU A 24 29.12 -30.71 -28.48
CA LEU A 24 27.97 -31.31 -27.78
C LEU A 24 28.35 -32.62 -27.09
N GLN A 25 29.15 -33.46 -27.75
CA GLN A 25 29.68 -34.69 -27.16
C GLN A 25 30.54 -34.36 -25.93
N MET A 26 31.53 -33.47 -26.08
CA MET A 26 32.38 -33.04 -24.98
C MET A 26 31.59 -32.42 -23.83
N TRP A 27 30.57 -31.60 -24.15
CA TRP A 27 29.67 -31.04 -23.15
C TRP A 27 28.92 -32.12 -22.35
N SER A 28 28.43 -33.17 -23.01
CA SER A 28 27.76 -34.30 -22.35
C SER A 28 28.73 -35.14 -21.51
N GLU A 29 29.93 -35.41 -22.02
CA GLU A 29 30.97 -36.19 -21.35
C GLU A 29 31.54 -35.47 -20.12
N GLN A 30 31.51 -34.13 -20.13
CA GLN A 30 31.94 -33.27 -19.02
C GLN A 30 30.77 -32.90 -18.10
N ASN A 31 29.77 -33.78 -17.96
CA ASN A 31 28.63 -33.62 -17.04
C ASN A 31 27.90 -32.29 -17.22
N TYR A 32 27.72 -31.85 -18.46
CA TYR A 32 27.02 -30.63 -18.84
C TYR A 32 27.68 -29.32 -18.39
N ASP A 33 29.02 -29.27 -18.30
CA ASP A 33 29.76 -28.04 -17.99
C ASP A 33 29.38 -26.88 -18.92
N THR A 34 28.65 -25.90 -18.39
CA THR A 34 28.10 -24.77 -19.15
C THR A 34 29.15 -23.81 -19.70
N ARG A 35 30.43 -24.01 -19.37
CA ARG A 35 31.57 -23.27 -19.95
C ARG A 35 31.98 -23.79 -21.33
N LEU A 36 31.60 -25.03 -21.68
CA LEU A 36 31.98 -25.67 -22.95
C LEU A 36 31.07 -25.27 -24.12
N LEU A 37 29.85 -24.83 -23.82
CA LEU A 37 28.90 -24.32 -24.81
C LEU A 37 28.53 -22.88 -24.48
N HIS A 38 28.33 -22.07 -25.51
CA HIS A 38 27.83 -20.70 -25.31
C HIS A 38 26.52 -20.70 -24.52
N SER A 39 26.34 -19.74 -23.61
CA SER A 39 25.19 -19.67 -22.68
C SER A 39 23.82 -19.74 -23.34
N ASN A 40 23.70 -19.13 -24.53
CA ASN A 40 22.50 -19.17 -25.39
C ASN A 40 22.12 -20.59 -25.86
N LEU A 41 23.01 -21.56 -25.77
CA LEU A 41 22.77 -22.95 -26.15
C LEU A 41 22.76 -23.87 -24.92
N SER A 42 23.74 -23.73 -24.01
CA SER A 42 23.84 -24.59 -22.83
C SER A 42 22.60 -24.53 -21.93
N PHE A 43 22.08 -23.34 -21.68
CA PHE A 43 20.94 -23.18 -20.78
C PHE A 43 19.63 -23.74 -21.34
N PRO A 44 19.23 -23.47 -22.60
CA PRO A 44 18.07 -24.13 -23.21
C PRO A 44 18.21 -25.65 -23.33
N LEU A 45 19.42 -26.17 -23.65
CA LEU A 45 19.66 -27.60 -23.74
C LEU A 45 19.50 -28.28 -22.37
N LEU A 46 20.09 -27.72 -21.31
CA LEU A 46 19.89 -28.20 -19.95
C LEU A 46 18.40 -28.28 -19.62
N LYS A 47 17.65 -27.20 -19.88
CA LYS A 47 16.20 -27.19 -19.62
C LYS A 47 15.50 -28.35 -20.33
N LYS A 48 15.80 -28.59 -21.62
CA LYS A 48 15.21 -29.70 -22.39
C LYS A 48 15.55 -31.06 -21.80
N LEU A 49 16.78 -31.26 -21.31
CA LEU A 49 17.17 -32.49 -20.62
C LEU A 49 16.42 -32.68 -19.30
N VAL A 50 16.20 -31.60 -18.54
CA VAL A 50 15.34 -31.63 -17.34
C VAL A 50 13.90 -32.01 -17.70
N ASP A 51 13.36 -31.44 -18.77
CA ASP A 51 11.99 -31.70 -19.22
C ASP A 51 11.79 -33.18 -19.62
N VAL A 52 12.83 -33.85 -20.13
CA VAL A 52 12.79 -35.31 -20.43
C VAL A 52 13.19 -36.20 -19.24
N GLY A 53 13.50 -35.61 -18.09
CA GLY A 53 13.72 -36.34 -16.84
C GLY A 53 15.17 -36.74 -16.52
N ASP A 54 16.17 -36.13 -17.16
CA ASP A 54 17.57 -36.39 -16.82
C ASP A 54 17.93 -35.82 -15.41
N PRO A 55 18.29 -36.68 -14.43
CA PRO A 55 18.56 -36.25 -13.06
C PRO A 55 19.86 -35.45 -12.93
N LEU A 56 20.88 -35.75 -13.74
CA LEU A 56 22.14 -35.01 -13.74
C LEU A 56 21.92 -33.61 -14.31
N ALA A 57 21.20 -33.51 -15.44
CA ALA A 57 20.85 -32.23 -16.02
C ALA A 57 20.01 -31.39 -15.05
N LYS A 58 19.07 -32.00 -14.31
CA LYS A 58 18.27 -31.30 -13.30
C LYS A 58 19.12 -30.65 -12.22
N ARG A 59 20.14 -31.36 -11.73
CA ARG A 59 21.09 -30.82 -10.74
C ARG A 59 21.87 -29.63 -11.32
N VAL A 60 22.52 -29.82 -12.48
CA VAL A 60 23.33 -28.78 -13.13
C VAL A 60 22.47 -27.56 -13.50
N PHE A 61 21.24 -27.78 -13.95
CA PHE A 61 20.30 -26.72 -14.28
C PHE A 61 19.92 -25.85 -13.07
N LYS A 62 19.65 -26.47 -11.92
CA LYS A 62 19.39 -25.74 -10.67
C LYS A 62 20.61 -24.91 -10.24
N GLU A 63 21.81 -25.48 -10.29
CA GLU A 63 23.06 -24.76 -9.98
C GLU A 63 23.25 -23.54 -10.89
N GLU A 64 22.93 -23.70 -12.18
CA GLU A 64 23.00 -22.64 -13.17
C GLU A 64 21.95 -21.53 -12.98
N ILE A 65 20.75 -21.87 -12.50
CA ILE A 65 19.76 -20.89 -12.07
C ILE A 65 20.27 -20.14 -10.83
N VAL A 66 20.81 -20.85 -9.83
CA VAL A 66 21.39 -20.25 -8.62
C VAL A 66 22.48 -19.25 -8.97
N LYS A 67 23.45 -19.63 -9.82
CA LYS A 67 24.51 -18.73 -10.29
C LYS A 67 23.93 -17.46 -10.91
N ARG A 68 22.91 -17.58 -11.75
CA ARG A 68 22.23 -16.44 -12.39
C ARG A 68 21.49 -15.56 -11.39
N ILE A 69 20.78 -16.16 -10.42
CA ILE A 69 20.11 -15.41 -9.35
C ILE A 69 21.13 -14.60 -8.57
N LEU A 70 22.23 -15.22 -8.14
CA LEU A 70 23.28 -14.57 -7.35
C LEU A 70 24.02 -13.43 -8.08
N THR A 71 23.90 -13.33 -9.41
CA THR A 71 24.39 -12.13 -10.11
C THR A 71 23.61 -10.87 -9.74
N GLY A 72 22.37 -10.99 -9.28
CA GLY A 72 21.52 -9.87 -8.87
C GLY A 72 21.17 -8.88 -9.99
N TYR A 73 21.42 -9.22 -11.26
CA TYR A 73 21.04 -8.36 -12.38
C TYR A 73 19.51 -8.35 -12.55
N PRO A 74 18.84 -7.18 -12.51
CA PRO A 74 17.38 -7.11 -12.54
C PRO A 74 16.75 -7.77 -13.76
N SER A 75 17.34 -7.60 -14.95
CA SER A 75 16.85 -8.22 -16.19
C SER A 75 16.92 -9.75 -16.13
N VAL A 76 17.97 -10.31 -15.52
CA VAL A 76 18.12 -11.75 -15.32
C VAL A 76 17.08 -12.25 -14.32
N LEU A 77 16.88 -11.54 -13.21
CA LEU A 77 15.87 -11.92 -12.21
C LEU A 77 14.46 -11.88 -12.78
N HIS A 78 14.11 -10.84 -13.55
CA HIS A 78 12.82 -10.77 -14.25
C HIS A 78 12.61 -11.98 -15.16
N TYR A 79 13.58 -12.25 -16.04
CA TYR A 79 13.53 -13.42 -16.91
C TYR A 79 13.32 -14.71 -16.10
N LEU A 80 14.01 -14.84 -14.96
CA LEU A 80 13.93 -16.06 -14.17
C LEU A 80 12.58 -16.26 -13.48
N ILE A 81 12.00 -15.19 -12.94
CA ILE A 81 10.69 -15.19 -12.29
C ILE A 81 9.59 -15.43 -13.33
N ASP A 82 9.59 -14.65 -14.42
CA ASP A 82 8.54 -14.69 -15.43
C ASP A 82 8.53 -16.03 -16.19
N SER A 83 9.70 -16.68 -16.32
CA SER A 83 9.83 -18.04 -16.87
C SER A 83 9.57 -19.16 -15.84
N GLN A 84 9.12 -18.82 -14.63
CA GLN A 84 8.78 -19.75 -13.54
C GLN A 84 9.93 -20.68 -13.09
N TYR A 85 11.19 -20.26 -13.21
CA TYR A 85 12.32 -21.13 -12.82
C TYR A 85 12.45 -21.36 -11.31
N PHE A 86 11.77 -20.56 -10.48
CA PHE A 86 11.67 -20.81 -9.04
C PHE A 86 10.91 -22.12 -8.73
N ALA A 87 10.07 -22.63 -9.64
CA ALA A 87 9.34 -23.88 -9.46
C ALA A 87 10.24 -25.13 -9.40
N TYR A 88 11.52 -25.02 -9.78
CA TYR A 88 12.50 -26.11 -9.67
C TYR A 88 13.11 -26.24 -8.26
N PHE A 89 12.78 -25.34 -7.34
CA PHE A 89 13.30 -25.28 -5.98
C PHE A 89 12.20 -25.49 -4.94
N SER A 90 12.56 -26.06 -3.80
CA SER A 90 11.71 -26.01 -2.62
C SER A 90 11.75 -24.61 -1.97
N ASN A 91 10.76 -24.32 -1.12
CA ASN A 91 10.74 -23.05 -0.39
C ASN A 91 11.97 -22.89 0.52
N GLU A 92 12.47 -23.99 1.10
CA GLU A 92 13.66 -24.01 1.94
C GLU A 92 14.92 -23.71 1.13
N GLU A 93 15.03 -24.26 -0.08
CA GLU A 93 16.14 -23.98 -1.00
C GLU A 93 16.13 -22.52 -1.46
N ILE A 94 14.96 -21.98 -1.80
CA ILE A 94 14.81 -20.56 -2.18
C ILE A 94 15.20 -19.66 -1.02
N ASN A 95 14.75 -19.95 0.20
CA ASN A 95 15.15 -19.16 1.37
C ASN A 95 16.65 -19.27 1.63
N THR A 96 17.23 -20.48 1.56
CA THR A 96 18.67 -20.68 1.72
C THR A 96 19.47 -19.89 0.68
N LEU A 97 18.98 -19.83 -0.57
CA LEU A 97 19.56 -19.03 -1.63
C LEU A 97 19.57 -17.53 -1.29
N PHE A 98 18.44 -17.01 -0.79
CA PHE A 98 18.32 -15.58 -0.46
C PHE A 98 19.04 -15.16 0.82
N LEU A 99 19.47 -16.07 1.69
CA LEU A 99 20.31 -15.73 2.85
C LEU A 99 21.63 -15.07 2.44
N ASN A 100 22.20 -15.49 1.30
CA ASN A 100 23.47 -14.98 0.79
C ASN A 100 23.29 -14.02 -0.39
N PHE A 101 22.06 -13.65 -0.72
CA PHE A 101 21.77 -12.77 -1.84
C PHE A 101 21.98 -11.31 -1.46
N ASP A 102 22.74 -10.59 -2.29
CA ASP A 102 23.00 -9.17 -2.11
C ASP A 102 21.82 -8.32 -2.63
N PHE A 103 20.85 -8.08 -1.75
CA PHE A 103 19.66 -7.27 -2.07
C PHE A 103 20.02 -5.81 -2.39
N SER A 104 21.21 -5.31 -2.03
CA SER A 104 21.63 -3.94 -2.37
C SER A 104 21.66 -3.68 -3.87
N ARG A 105 21.85 -4.73 -4.69
CA ARG A 105 21.79 -4.65 -6.16
C ARG A 105 20.42 -4.26 -6.68
N ILE A 106 19.37 -4.52 -5.90
CA ILE A 106 17.99 -4.19 -6.23
C ILE A 106 17.54 -2.93 -5.48
N THR A 107 17.80 -2.84 -4.17
CA THR A 107 17.32 -1.72 -3.33
C THR A 107 17.97 -0.39 -3.70
N ASN A 108 19.16 -0.38 -4.33
CA ASN A 108 19.78 0.84 -4.84
C ASN A 108 19.17 1.35 -6.17
N LEU A 109 18.25 0.61 -6.78
CA LEU A 109 17.58 1.04 -8.01
C LEU A 109 16.49 2.07 -7.73
N ARG A 110 15.94 2.68 -8.79
CA ARG A 110 14.77 3.55 -8.68
C ARG A 110 13.55 2.76 -8.23
N VAL A 111 12.61 3.43 -7.55
CA VAL A 111 11.38 2.82 -7.03
C VAL A 111 10.63 2.00 -8.08
N GLN A 112 10.51 2.54 -9.30
CA GLN A 112 9.77 1.92 -10.40
C GLN A 112 10.42 0.63 -10.92
N THR A 113 11.65 0.33 -10.51
CA THR A 113 12.36 -0.91 -10.86
C THR A 113 12.54 -1.80 -9.63
N ALA A 114 12.94 -1.22 -8.50
CA ALA A 114 13.23 -1.95 -7.27
C ALA A 114 11.98 -2.64 -6.70
N LEU A 115 10.91 -1.88 -6.45
CA LEU A 115 9.75 -2.40 -5.72
C LEU A 115 8.95 -3.45 -6.51
N PRO A 116 8.69 -3.31 -7.83
CA PRO A 116 8.04 -4.39 -8.58
C PRO A 116 8.87 -5.68 -8.58
N LEU A 117 10.20 -5.58 -8.64
CA LEU A 117 11.05 -6.77 -8.62
C LEU A 117 11.09 -7.41 -7.23
N LEU A 118 11.29 -6.61 -6.17
CA LEU A 118 11.29 -7.10 -4.80
C LEU A 118 9.94 -7.69 -4.40
N SER A 119 8.81 -7.11 -4.84
CA SER A 119 7.48 -7.66 -4.56
C SER A 119 7.26 -9.02 -5.22
N LYS A 120 7.76 -9.20 -6.45
CA LYS A 120 7.79 -10.52 -7.12
C LYS A 120 8.64 -11.52 -6.35
N LEU A 121 9.83 -11.13 -5.87
CA LEU A 121 10.68 -12.00 -5.06
C LEU A 121 10.06 -12.35 -3.70
N ALA A 122 9.37 -11.39 -3.08
CA ALA A 122 8.66 -11.56 -1.81
C ALA A 122 7.53 -12.60 -1.88
N TYR A 123 7.01 -12.89 -3.07
CA TYR A 123 6.07 -13.98 -3.28
C TYR A 123 6.71 -15.37 -3.09
N HIS A 124 8.01 -15.51 -3.40
CA HIS A 124 8.72 -16.78 -3.38
C HIS A 124 9.53 -17.02 -2.10
N SER A 125 9.83 -15.98 -1.32
CA SER A 125 10.71 -16.09 -0.16
C SER A 125 10.29 -15.18 0.99
N SER A 126 10.34 -15.72 2.21
CA SER A 126 10.15 -14.94 3.44
C SER A 126 11.30 -13.95 3.67
N ILE A 127 12.52 -14.29 3.25
CA ILE A 127 13.69 -13.40 3.33
C ILE A 127 13.51 -12.24 2.35
N ALA A 128 13.17 -12.52 1.09
CA ALA A 128 12.89 -11.46 0.12
C ALA A 128 11.68 -10.60 0.54
N LYS A 129 10.68 -11.18 1.20
CA LYS A 129 9.56 -10.44 1.80
C LYS A 129 10.03 -9.46 2.87
N LYS A 130 10.93 -9.89 3.77
CA LYS A 130 11.51 -9.02 4.80
C LYS A 130 12.27 -7.86 4.16
N GLU A 131 13.10 -8.14 3.15
CA GLU A 131 13.88 -7.12 2.44
C GLU A 131 12.98 -6.15 1.65
N TYR A 132 11.90 -6.64 1.06
CA TYR A 132 10.90 -5.79 0.42
C TYR A 132 10.25 -4.80 1.40
N VAL A 133 9.83 -5.27 2.57
CA VAL A 133 9.26 -4.43 3.63
C VAL A 133 10.28 -3.42 4.13
N ASN A 134 11.52 -3.85 4.39
CA ASN A 134 12.61 -2.96 4.81
C ASN A 134 12.87 -1.84 3.78
N ASP A 135 12.91 -2.17 2.49
CA ASP A 135 13.14 -1.18 1.42
C ASP A 135 12.00 -0.14 1.36
N ILE A 136 10.74 -0.57 1.51
CA ILE A 136 9.60 0.36 1.62
C ILE A 136 9.81 1.31 2.80
N ILE A 137 10.09 0.78 3.99
CA ILE A 137 10.25 1.58 5.21
C ILE A 137 11.40 2.58 5.07
N GLU A 138 12.54 2.13 4.56
CA GLU A 138 13.72 2.99 4.37
C GLU A 138 13.48 4.11 3.35
N ARG A 139 12.73 3.84 2.29
CA ARG A 139 12.36 4.86 1.31
C ARG A 139 11.32 5.85 1.85
N VAL A 140 10.34 5.37 2.62
CA VAL A 140 9.36 6.22 3.32
C VAL A 140 10.06 7.13 4.34
N LYS A 141 11.08 6.63 5.07
CA LYS A 141 11.93 7.45 5.95
C LYS A 141 12.59 8.61 5.19
N ARG A 142 13.14 8.32 4.01
CA ARG A 142 13.80 9.28 3.11
C ARG A 142 12.81 10.18 2.35
N ASN A 143 11.51 9.99 2.54
CA ASN A 143 10.45 10.71 1.85
C ASN A 143 10.51 10.56 0.32
N ASP A 144 10.83 9.35 -0.15
CA ASP A 144 10.84 9.00 -1.58
C ASP A 144 9.39 8.92 -2.09
N LYS A 145 8.93 10.00 -2.75
CA LYS A 145 7.56 10.14 -3.27
C LYS A 145 7.12 8.96 -4.13
N GLY A 146 8.04 8.34 -4.87
CA GLY A 146 7.71 7.23 -5.78
C GLY A 146 7.14 6.00 -5.06
N VAL A 147 7.44 5.83 -3.76
CA VAL A 147 6.94 4.68 -2.99
C VAL A 147 5.45 4.77 -2.75
N TYR A 148 4.94 5.96 -2.47
CA TYR A 148 3.52 6.17 -2.19
C TYR A 148 2.66 5.82 -3.42
N SER A 149 3.02 6.36 -4.59
CA SER A 149 2.35 6.02 -5.85
C SER A 149 2.45 4.53 -6.18
N PHE A 150 3.59 3.90 -5.88
CA PHE A 150 3.74 2.46 -6.09
C PHE A 150 2.81 1.63 -5.18
N LEU A 151 2.72 1.97 -3.89
CA LEU A 151 1.91 1.25 -2.91
C LEU A 151 0.41 1.32 -3.23
N GLU A 152 -0.04 2.49 -3.69
CA GLU A 152 -1.41 2.72 -4.16
C GLU A 152 -1.76 1.82 -5.36
N GLN A 153 -0.89 1.78 -6.37
CA GLN A 153 -1.16 1.06 -7.63
C GLN A 153 -1.09 -0.47 -7.50
N ASN A 154 -0.21 -1.00 -6.63
CA ASN A 154 0.18 -2.41 -6.71
C ASN A 154 -0.51 -3.34 -5.69
N LYS A 155 -1.41 -2.81 -4.82
CA LYS A 155 -2.08 -3.59 -3.74
C LYS A 155 -1.10 -4.43 -2.90
N THR A 156 0.15 -3.99 -2.78
CA THR A 156 1.26 -4.75 -2.15
C THR A 156 1.31 -4.60 -0.63
N LEU A 157 0.35 -3.90 -0.03
CA LEU A 157 0.25 -3.68 1.41
C LEU A 157 0.09 -4.97 2.22
N LYS A 158 -0.32 -6.07 1.57
CA LYS A 158 -0.46 -7.39 2.20
C LYS A 158 0.83 -7.91 2.86
N TYR A 159 2.00 -7.39 2.47
CA TYR A 159 3.29 -7.83 3.02
C TYR A 159 3.69 -7.12 4.30
N LEU A 160 3.23 -5.88 4.51
CA LEU A 160 3.49 -5.07 5.70
C LEU A 160 2.67 -5.63 6.87
N ASP A 161 3.20 -5.64 8.09
CA ASP A 161 2.38 -5.92 9.26
C ASP A 161 1.61 -4.65 9.72
N LEU A 162 0.88 -4.75 10.84
CA LEU A 162 0.10 -3.62 11.33
C LEU A 162 0.99 -2.45 11.79
N GLU A 163 2.15 -2.75 12.37
CA GLU A 163 3.09 -1.73 12.85
C GLU A 163 3.74 -1.00 11.67
N ASP A 164 4.18 -1.75 10.66
CA ASP A 164 4.70 -1.23 9.41
C ASP A 164 3.66 -0.34 8.70
N LEU A 165 2.41 -0.80 8.61
CA LEU A 165 1.32 -0.03 8.00
C LEU A 165 1.07 1.27 8.77
N GLN A 166 1.07 1.23 10.11
CA GLN A 166 0.88 2.41 10.95
C GLN A 166 2.01 3.41 10.75
N TYR A 167 3.25 2.90 10.66
CA TYR A 167 4.42 3.72 10.39
C TYR A 167 4.30 4.44 9.04
N VAL A 168 4.03 3.68 7.97
CA VAL A 168 3.88 4.24 6.60
C VAL A 168 2.75 5.25 6.55
N ALA A 169 1.57 4.93 7.13
CA ALA A 169 0.42 5.83 7.15
C ALA A 169 0.73 7.14 7.93
N LYS A 170 1.37 7.04 9.10
CA LYS A 170 1.75 8.22 9.89
C LYS A 170 2.72 9.12 9.13
N ARG A 171 3.71 8.53 8.45
CA ARG A 171 4.70 9.31 7.69
C ARG A 171 4.07 9.99 6.48
N TRP A 172 3.20 9.27 5.77
CA TRP A 172 2.47 9.82 4.63
C TRP A 172 1.54 10.97 5.06
N LEU A 173 0.76 10.81 6.14
CA LEU A 173 -0.09 11.88 6.68
C LEU A 173 0.72 13.12 7.09
N SER A 174 1.94 12.93 7.62
CA SER A 174 2.83 14.05 7.92
C SER A 174 3.24 14.79 6.65
N HIS A 175 3.56 14.04 5.59
CA HIS A 175 3.93 14.63 4.30
C HIS A 175 2.77 15.38 3.66
N ALA A 176 1.56 14.80 3.65
CA ALA A 176 0.36 15.45 3.15
C ALA A 176 0.07 16.78 3.87
N LYS A 177 0.24 16.81 5.21
CA LYS A 177 0.11 18.05 5.99
C LYS A 177 1.13 19.12 5.62
N GLU A 178 2.35 18.72 5.27
CA GLU A 178 3.38 19.66 4.79
C GLU A 178 3.03 20.23 3.41
N LEU A 179 2.52 19.38 2.51
CA LEU A 179 2.08 19.81 1.16
C LEU A 179 0.91 20.80 1.23
N ILE A 180 -0.10 20.52 2.06
CA ILE A 180 -1.25 21.41 2.28
C ILE A 180 -0.79 22.78 2.80
N LYS A 181 0.17 22.82 3.72
CA LYS A 181 0.72 24.08 4.24
C LYS A 181 1.51 24.88 3.21
N SER A 182 1.99 24.23 2.15
CA SER A 182 2.80 24.87 1.11
C SER A 182 1.98 25.41 -0.07
N ASP A 183 0.64 25.43 0.02
CA ASP A 183 -0.29 25.78 -1.07
C ASP A 183 -0.11 24.94 -2.36
N LEU A 184 0.65 23.85 -2.28
CA LEU A 184 0.90 22.89 -3.35
C LEU A 184 -0.23 21.84 -3.39
N ILE A 185 -1.44 22.33 -3.70
CA ILE A 185 -2.67 21.51 -3.75
C ILE A 185 -2.70 20.62 -5.00
N GLU A 186 -1.85 20.84 -6.01
CA GLU A 186 -1.78 19.95 -7.20
C GLU A 186 -1.35 18.50 -6.86
N ASP A 187 -0.81 18.24 -5.67
CA ASP A 187 -0.46 16.90 -5.17
C ASP A 187 -1.66 16.18 -4.47
N ILE A 188 -2.92 16.43 -4.87
CA ILE A 188 -4.14 15.73 -4.36
C ILE A 188 -4.01 14.20 -4.40
N LEU A 189 -3.23 13.65 -5.33
CA LEU A 189 -2.93 12.21 -5.42
C LEU A 189 -2.26 11.66 -4.14
N ASP A 190 -1.44 12.45 -3.44
CA ASP A 190 -0.85 12.05 -2.16
C ASP A 190 -1.90 11.95 -1.04
N ILE A 191 -3.04 12.63 -1.16
CA ILE A 191 -4.16 12.53 -0.22
C ILE A 191 -4.99 11.27 -0.50
N GLN A 192 -5.19 10.90 -1.77
CA GLN A 192 -5.92 9.68 -2.17
C GLN A 192 -5.27 8.40 -1.65
N GLY A 193 -3.95 8.28 -1.76
CA GLY A 193 -3.26 7.10 -1.24
C GLY A 193 -3.26 6.99 0.30
N CYS A 194 -3.45 8.10 1.03
CA CYS A 194 -3.69 8.05 2.49
C CYS A 194 -5.00 7.33 2.81
N PHE A 195 -6.05 7.55 2.02
CA PHE A 195 -7.34 6.86 2.17
C PHE A 195 -7.21 5.35 1.89
N PHE A 196 -6.50 4.98 0.83
CA PHE A 196 -6.25 3.57 0.50
C PHE A 196 -5.50 2.80 1.62
N LEU A 197 -4.52 3.45 2.27
CA LEU A 197 -3.83 2.84 3.42
C LEU A 197 -4.72 2.68 4.65
N LEU A 198 -5.59 3.66 4.91
CA LEU A 198 -6.55 3.60 6.01
C LEU A 198 -7.56 2.47 5.77
N ASP A 199 -8.09 2.35 4.55
CA ASP A 199 -8.97 1.23 4.16
C ASP A 199 -8.26 -0.14 4.30
N ALA A 200 -6.99 -0.26 3.90
CA ALA A 200 -6.24 -1.50 4.03
C ALA A 200 -5.94 -1.91 5.50
N GLN A 201 -5.70 -0.94 6.40
CA GLN A 201 -5.60 -1.21 7.84
C GLN A 201 -6.95 -1.65 8.44
N THR A 202 -8.04 -1.08 7.94
CA THR A 202 -9.43 -1.35 8.36
C THR A 202 -9.81 -2.79 8.07
N VAL A 203 -9.68 -3.20 6.80
CA VAL A 203 -10.01 -4.56 6.34
C VAL A 203 -9.22 -5.65 7.09
N ARG A 204 -7.99 -5.34 7.55
CA ARG A 204 -7.15 -6.31 8.25
C ARG A 204 -7.43 -6.41 9.76
N LYS A 205 -7.89 -5.33 10.39
CA LYS A 205 -8.41 -5.37 11.77
C LYS A 205 -9.75 -6.10 11.87
N ASP A 206 -10.57 -6.04 10.81
CA ASP A 206 -11.90 -6.66 10.76
C ASP A 206 -11.87 -8.20 10.68
N PHE A 207 -10.72 -8.83 10.43
CA PHE A 207 -10.59 -10.28 10.60
C PHE A 207 -10.68 -10.74 12.06
N ASN A 208 -10.62 -9.82 13.05
CA ASN A 208 -10.67 -10.18 14.47
C ASN A 208 -11.67 -9.37 15.34
N SER A 209 -12.34 -8.31 14.87
CA SER A 209 -13.41 -7.66 15.66
C SER A 209 -14.35 -6.74 14.87
N ASN A 210 -15.67 -6.93 15.00
CA ASN A 210 -16.76 -6.16 14.37
C ASN A 210 -16.91 -4.68 14.81
N LYS A 211 -15.91 -4.05 15.45
CA LYS A 211 -16.08 -2.74 16.12
C LYS A 211 -15.51 -1.54 15.36
N THR A 212 -14.80 -1.77 14.24
CA THR A 212 -13.91 -0.77 13.63
C THR A 212 -14.49 -0.02 12.42
N VAL A 213 -15.49 -0.56 11.74
CA VAL A 213 -16.07 0.05 10.53
C VAL A 213 -16.70 1.42 10.83
N THR A 214 -17.50 1.53 11.89
CA THR A 214 -18.18 2.79 12.26
C THR A 214 -17.21 3.90 12.67
N GLU A 215 -16.15 3.57 13.42
CA GLU A 215 -15.13 4.56 13.82
C GLU A 215 -14.37 5.11 12.61
N ILE A 216 -14.19 4.29 11.59
CA ILE A 216 -13.40 4.61 10.40
C ILE A 216 -14.26 5.35 9.37
N GLU A 217 -15.51 4.94 9.15
CA GLU A 217 -16.52 5.72 8.41
C GLU A 217 -16.69 7.11 9.05
N MET A 218 -16.66 7.20 10.38
CA MET A 218 -16.74 8.47 11.09
C MET A 218 -15.46 9.33 10.90
N LEU A 219 -14.26 8.74 10.91
CA LEU A 219 -13.02 9.47 10.65
C LEU A 219 -12.88 9.91 9.18
N LEU A 220 -13.29 9.05 8.24
CA LEU A 220 -13.36 9.34 6.81
C LEU A 220 -14.37 10.44 6.52
N SER A 221 -15.58 10.33 7.07
CA SER A 221 -16.63 11.35 6.97
C SER A 221 -16.16 12.69 7.55
N ARG A 222 -15.50 12.70 8.72
CA ARG A 222 -14.94 13.93 9.32
C ARG A 222 -13.82 14.55 8.48
N PHE A 223 -12.98 13.75 7.86
CA PHE A 223 -11.86 14.25 7.05
C PHE A 223 -12.33 14.76 5.68
N ILE A 224 -13.23 14.02 5.00
CA ILE A 224 -13.90 14.48 3.77
C ILE A 224 -14.68 15.76 4.05
N THR A 225 -15.45 15.81 5.14
CA THR A 225 -16.14 17.03 5.58
C THR A 225 -15.14 18.18 5.73
N ARG A 226 -14.01 18.00 6.43
CA ARG A 226 -13.02 19.08 6.58
C ARG A 226 -12.38 19.52 5.26
N LEU A 227 -12.13 18.61 4.33
CA LEU A 227 -11.61 18.92 3.00
C LEU A 227 -12.60 19.75 2.18
N VAL A 228 -13.87 19.33 2.15
CA VAL A 228 -14.96 20.05 1.49
C VAL A 228 -15.15 21.42 2.13
N MET A 229 -15.15 21.50 3.46
CA MET A 229 -15.32 22.76 4.19
C MET A 229 -14.14 23.73 3.94
N SER A 230 -12.91 23.24 3.87
CA SER A 230 -11.72 24.05 3.56
C SER A 230 -11.74 24.58 2.12
N ALA A 231 -12.16 23.76 1.16
CA ALA A 231 -12.27 24.17 -0.24
C ALA A 231 -13.37 25.25 -0.44
N VAL A 232 -14.44 25.18 0.35
CA VAL A 232 -15.56 26.14 0.32
C VAL A 232 -15.24 27.43 1.10
N GLU A 233 -14.47 27.36 2.19
CA GLU A 233 -14.05 28.56 2.95
C GLU A 233 -13.11 29.48 2.14
N GLU A 234 -12.34 28.92 1.21
CA GLU A 234 -11.46 29.67 0.31
C GLU A 234 -12.17 30.27 -0.93
N ASP A 235 -13.51 30.15 -1.02
CA ASP A 235 -14.35 30.59 -2.15
C ASP A 235 -13.88 30.02 -3.52
N ASN A 236 -13.22 28.86 -3.48
CA ASN A 236 -12.54 28.30 -4.63
C ASN A 236 -13.42 27.25 -5.33
N PHE A 237 -14.50 27.72 -5.96
CA PHE A 237 -15.51 26.88 -6.64
C PHE A 237 -14.94 25.98 -7.75
N SER A 238 -13.79 26.34 -8.35
CA SER A 238 -13.05 25.47 -9.28
C SER A 238 -12.64 24.16 -8.60
N LYS A 239 -12.20 24.21 -7.33
CA LYS A 239 -11.79 23.03 -6.54
C LYS A 239 -12.97 22.14 -6.15
N PHE A 240 -14.16 22.72 -6.00
CA PHE A 240 -15.37 21.93 -5.70
C PHE A 240 -15.78 21.05 -6.89
N ASN A 241 -15.68 21.57 -8.10
CA ASN A 241 -16.00 20.80 -9.31
C ASN A 241 -15.04 19.63 -9.53
N GLU A 242 -13.75 19.79 -9.24
CA GLU A 242 -12.77 18.70 -9.24
C GLU A 242 -13.09 17.63 -8.19
N LEU A 243 -13.53 18.01 -6.99
CA LEU A 243 -13.95 17.06 -5.94
C LEU A 243 -15.28 16.35 -6.25
N SER A 244 -16.19 17.00 -6.99
CA SER A 244 -17.49 16.44 -7.37
C SER A 244 -17.40 15.27 -8.35
N GLU A 245 -16.33 15.20 -9.17
CA GLU A 245 -16.05 14.02 -10.01
C GLU A 245 -15.81 12.74 -9.20
N PHE A 246 -15.45 12.87 -7.91
CA PHE A 246 -15.14 11.77 -7.00
C PHE A 246 -16.26 11.46 -5.99
N LEU A 247 -17.33 12.27 -5.96
CA LEU A 247 -18.54 12.07 -5.14
C LEU A 247 -19.80 12.21 -6.04
N PRO A 248 -20.03 11.26 -6.96
CA PRO A 248 -20.99 11.43 -8.06
C PRO A 248 -22.44 11.65 -7.62
N ASP A 249 -22.77 11.32 -6.38
CA ASP A 249 -24.11 11.46 -5.81
C ASP A 249 -24.31 12.77 -5.03
N LEU A 250 -23.26 13.57 -4.80
CA LEU A 250 -23.36 14.82 -4.05
C LEU A 250 -23.49 16.00 -5.03
N SER A 251 -24.71 16.50 -5.20
CA SER A 251 -24.93 17.65 -6.08
C SER A 251 -24.33 18.93 -5.49
N GLU A 252 -23.94 19.87 -6.36
CA GLU A 252 -23.46 21.21 -5.96
C GLU A 252 -24.46 21.91 -5.02
N SER A 253 -25.76 21.77 -5.29
CA SER A 253 -26.80 22.32 -4.42
C SER A 253 -26.84 21.66 -3.04
N ASP A 254 -26.60 20.35 -2.94
CA ASP A 254 -26.59 19.63 -1.67
C ASP A 254 -25.39 20.03 -0.82
N ALA A 255 -24.20 20.14 -1.43
CA ALA A 255 -23.01 20.60 -0.74
C ALA A 255 -23.13 22.05 -0.24
N ILE A 256 -23.68 22.95 -1.06
CA ILE A 256 -23.96 24.35 -0.67
C ILE A 256 -25.00 24.40 0.45
N SER A 257 -26.02 23.54 0.41
CA SER A 257 -27.05 23.45 1.46
C SER A 257 -26.45 22.95 2.77
N MET A 258 -25.68 21.86 2.73
CA MET A 258 -24.95 21.31 3.88
C MET A 258 -24.00 22.36 4.49
N PHE A 259 -23.31 23.14 3.67
CA PHE A 259 -22.43 24.22 4.13
C PHE A 259 -23.19 25.37 4.81
N LYS A 260 -24.31 25.82 4.21
CA LYS A 260 -25.16 26.87 4.78
C LYS A 260 -25.77 26.44 6.11
N GLU A 261 -26.15 25.17 6.22
CA GLU A 261 -26.72 24.58 7.43
C GLU A 261 -25.66 24.43 8.53
N TYR A 262 -24.46 23.95 8.19
CA TYR A 262 -23.32 23.91 9.10
C TYR A 262 -22.93 25.30 9.61
N LYS A 263 -22.81 26.32 8.74
CA LYS A 263 -22.48 27.71 9.15
C LYS A 263 -23.53 28.28 10.12
N LYS A 264 -24.78 27.84 9.99
CA LYS A 264 -25.89 28.29 10.82
C LYS A 264 -25.93 27.57 12.18
N ASN A 265 -25.60 26.28 12.23
CA ASN A 265 -25.53 25.51 13.47
C ASN A 265 -24.63 24.25 13.35
N PRO A 266 -23.32 24.37 13.63
CA PRO A 266 -22.35 23.29 13.42
C PRO A 266 -22.63 22.04 14.27
N ILE A 267 -23.20 22.23 15.47
CA ILE A 267 -23.39 21.16 16.46
C ILE A 267 -24.64 20.34 16.12
N SER A 268 -25.74 20.98 15.70
CA SER A 268 -26.96 20.27 15.27
C SER A 268 -26.69 19.36 14.09
N TYR A 269 -25.92 19.85 13.11
CA TYR A 269 -25.57 19.10 11.91
C TYR A 269 -24.73 17.84 12.23
N ILE A 270 -23.73 17.97 13.12
CA ILE A 270 -22.92 16.83 13.56
C ILE A 270 -23.79 15.79 14.30
N LEU A 271 -24.74 16.24 15.13
CA LEU A 271 -25.60 15.34 15.91
C LEU A 271 -26.67 14.63 15.06
N GLU A 272 -27.16 15.26 13.99
CA GLU A 272 -28.11 14.66 13.06
C GLU A 272 -27.47 13.64 12.10
N SER A 273 -26.15 13.78 11.86
CA SER A 273 -25.38 12.85 11.04
C SER A 273 -24.95 11.55 11.74
N ILE A 274 -25.27 11.38 13.04
CA ILE A 274 -24.92 10.21 13.85
C ILE A 274 -26.17 9.32 14.01
N ASP A 275 -26.09 8.04 13.63
CA ASP A 275 -27.25 7.12 13.67
C ASP A 275 -27.63 6.76 15.12
N LYS A 276 -28.91 6.43 15.35
CA LYS A 276 -29.49 6.15 16.67
C LYS A 276 -28.81 5.01 17.43
N LYS A 277 -28.09 4.11 16.75
CA LYS A 277 -27.36 2.99 17.37
C LYS A 277 -26.07 3.43 18.08
N ASP A 278 -25.50 4.58 17.72
CA ASP A 278 -24.19 5.03 18.22
C ASP A 278 -24.28 5.81 19.54
N PHE A 279 -25.49 6.26 19.91
CA PHE A 279 -25.73 7.05 21.12
C PHE A 279 -25.37 6.30 22.42
N HIS A 280 -25.47 4.96 22.43
CA HIS A 280 -25.13 4.16 23.61
C HIS A 280 -23.62 4.00 23.78
N GLU A 281 -22.85 4.00 22.68
CA GLU A 281 -21.39 3.92 22.73
C GLU A 281 -20.75 5.27 23.07
N ILE A 282 -21.34 6.38 22.61
CA ILE A 282 -20.95 7.75 23.01
C ILE A 282 -21.08 7.94 24.52
N PHE A 283 -22.10 7.34 25.15
CA PHE A 283 -22.33 7.41 26.59
C PHE A 283 -21.24 6.68 27.42
N LEU A 284 -20.51 5.73 26.82
CA LEU A 284 -19.44 4.99 27.49
C LEU A 284 -18.07 5.70 27.42
N MET A 285 -17.96 6.81 26.67
CA MET A 285 -16.72 7.60 26.51
C MET A 285 -16.58 8.75 27.54
N ASP A 286 -17.31 8.68 28.67
CA ASP A 286 -17.44 9.69 29.75
C ASP A 286 -16.10 10.28 30.26
N ARG A 287 -15.00 9.50 30.26
CA ARG A 287 -13.70 9.99 30.77
C ARG A 287 -12.87 10.83 29.79
N GLU A 288 -13.13 10.73 28.50
CA GLU A 288 -12.31 11.44 27.50
C GLU A 288 -12.78 12.88 27.28
N TRP A 289 -14.08 13.13 27.47
CA TRP A 289 -14.69 14.45 27.34
C TRP A 289 -14.24 15.43 28.43
N ASP A 290 -14.19 14.99 29.69
CA ASP A 290 -13.75 15.82 30.83
C ASP A 290 -12.28 16.28 30.69
N ASN A 291 -11.42 15.44 30.08
CA ASN A 291 -10.02 15.77 29.81
C ASN A 291 -9.86 16.66 28.57
N PHE A 292 -10.72 16.53 27.56
CA PHE A 292 -10.59 17.27 26.30
C PHE A 292 -11.12 18.71 26.38
N PHE A 293 -12.16 18.95 27.19
CA PHE A 293 -12.74 20.30 27.38
C PHE A 293 -12.30 21.00 28.67
N GLY A 294 -11.55 20.33 29.55
CA GLY A 294 -11.06 20.91 30.81
C GLY A 294 -12.16 21.25 31.83
N MET A 295 -13.38 20.73 31.63
CA MET A 295 -14.54 21.05 32.47
C MET A 295 -14.79 19.94 33.48
N LYS A 296 -14.26 20.10 34.70
CA LYS A 296 -14.64 19.21 35.82
C LYS A 296 -16.10 19.46 36.22
N ASN A 297 -16.84 18.36 36.44
CA ASN A 297 -18.20 18.28 37.02
C ASN A 297 -19.40 18.31 36.07
N ILE A 298 -19.22 18.29 34.74
CA ILE A 298 -20.35 18.12 33.81
C ILE A 298 -21.06 16.79 34.07
N SER A 299 -20.28 15.72 34.27
CA SER A 299 -20.80 14.40 34.61
C SER A 299 -21.56 14.36 35.94
N LEU A 300 -21.26 15.26 36.88
CA LEU A 300 -21.90 15.33 38.21
C LEU A 300 -23.27 16.03 38.14
N ILE A 301 -23.33 17.14 37.39
CA ILE A 301 -24.56 17.91 37.15
C ILE A 301 -25.57 17.06 36.36
N ILE A 302 -25.10 16.33 35.35
CA ILE A 302 -25.94 15.41 34.56
C ILE A 302 -26.45 14.25 35.43
N LYS A 303 -25.61 13.68 36.30
CA LYS A 303 -26.01 12.58 37.20
C LYS A 303 -27.03 13.00 38.26
N GLU A 304 -26.88 14.17 38.85
CA GLU A 304 -27.83 14.69 39.84
C GLU A 304 -29.20 14.92 39.21
N GLU A 305 -29.23 15.44 37.99
CA GLU A 305 -30.48 15.81 37.35
C GLU A 305 -31.20 14.64 36.68
N VAL A 306 -30.47 13.65 36.16
CA VAL A 306 -31.05 12.35 35.78
C VAL A 306 -31.64 11.63 37.00
N SER A 307 -30.98 11.70 38.16
CA SER A 307 -31.49 11.14 39.42
C SER A 307 -32.79 11.84 39.88
N ASN A 308 -32.87 13.16 39.72
CA ASN A 308 -34.06 13.94 40.05
C ASN A 308 -35.24 13.69 39.11
N VAL A 309 -35.00 13.37 37.83
CA VAL A 309 -36.04 13.01 36.88
C VAL A 309 -36.52 11.57 37.10
N ILE A 310 -35.63 10.63 37.40
CA ILE A 310 -35.99 9.25 37.77
C ILE A 310 -36.89 9.22 39.01
N LYS A 311 -36.61 10.06 40.02
CA LYS A 311 -37.45 10.20 41.21
C LYS A 311 -38.86 10.73 40.93
N ARG A 312 -39.06 11.45 39.82
CA ARG A 312 -40.37 12.00 39.40
C ARG A 312 -41.19 11.03 38.54
N GLY A 313 -40.59 9.91 38.12
CA GLY A 313 -41.32 8.78 37.53
C GLY A 313 -41.76 8.93 36.07
N ASP A 314 -41.27 9.94 35.33
CA ASP A 314 -41.69 10.15 33.94
C ASP A 314 -40.57 9.81 32.94
N LYS A 315 -40.71 8.66 32.25
CA LYS A 315 -39.67 8.09 31.36
C LYS A 315 -39.62 8.73 29.97
N ARG A 316 -40.65 9.47 29.54
CA ARG A 316 -40.70 10.05 28.18
C ARG A 316 -40.17 11.47 28.11
N GLU A 317 -40.06 12.16 29.25
CA GLU A 317 -39.46 13.50 29.35
C GLU A 317 -37.92 13.49 29.41
N ILE A 318 -37.29 12.36 29.78
CA ILE A 318 -35.84 12.25 30.01
C ILE A 318 -35.03 12.62 28.75
N ASP A 319 -35.45 12.19 27.56
CA ASP A 319 -34.62 12.35 26.37
C ASP A 319 -34.75 13.76 25.74
N VAL A 320 -35.94 14.35 25.79
CA VAL A 320 -36.23 15.63 25.13
C VAL A 320 -35.85 16.83 26.00
N LEU A 321 -36.12 16.79 27.32
CA LEU A 321 -35.76 17.88 28.23
C LEU A 321 -34.26 17.94 28.52
N THR A 322 -33.57 16.79 28.56
CA THR A 322 -32.11 16.75 28.77
C THR A 322 -31.38 17.32 27.56
N LYS A 323 -31.82 16.99 26.33
CA LYS A 323 -31.29 17.57 25.08
C LYS A 323 -31.57 19.07 24.97
N LEU A 324 -32.81 19.52 25.20
CA LEU A 324 -33.18 20.93 25.09
C LEU A 324 -32.54 21.83 26.17
N LYS A 325 -32.34 21.33 27.40
CA LYS A 325 -31.71 22.11 28.47
C LYS A 325 -30.18 22.12 28.38
N PHE A 326 -29.57 21.04 27.90
CA PHE A 326 -28.14 21.00 27.57
C PHE A 326 -27.80 21.96 26.42
N LEU A 327 -28.64 22.00 25.38
CA LEU A 327 -28.55 22.98 24.29
C LEU A 327 -28.65 24.43 24.80
N LYS A 328 -29.63 24.74 25.67
CA LYS A 328 -29.75 26.08 26.28
C LYS A 328 -28.60 26.47 27.20
N TYR A 329 -27.98 25.51 27.88
CA TYR A 329 -26.81 25.76 28.73
C TYR A 329 -25.56 26.05 27.88
N LEU A 330 -25.38 25.32 26.78
CA LEU A 330 -24.31 25.58 25.81
C LEU A 330 -24.50 26.89 25.04
N GLU A 331 -25.73 27.33 24.79
CA GLU A 331 -26.03 28.66 24.22
C GLU A 331 -25.79 29.82 25.20
N SER A 332 -25.73 29.55 26.51
CA SER A 332 -25.54 30.57 27.55
C SER A 332 -24.08 30.78 27.98
N LEU A 333 -23.18 29.92 27.50
CA LEU A 333 -21.72 30.03 27.60
C LEU A 333 -21.18 30.70 26.34
#